data_AF-A0A448ZWW5-F1
#
_entry.id   AF-A0A448ZWW5-F1
#
_cell.length_a   1.000
_cell.length_b   1.000
_cell.length_c   1.000
_cell.angle_alpha   90.00
_cell.angle_beta   90.00
_cell.angle_gamma   90.00
#
_symmetry.space_group_name_H-M   'P 1'
#
loop_
_entity.id
_entity.type
_entity.pdbx_description
1 polymer ?
#
loop_
_entity_poly.entity_id
_entity_poly.type
_entity_poly.pdbx_seq_one_letter_code
_entity_poly.pdbx_strand_id
1 'polypeptide(L)'
;MKKINKIFLSSLALLPTTFGLVAAKCKTNNPKPNPVPNVEFAKALGIEVATKATKASEFDVNTFVKEIRQAKSWEAIAKIFDKYGIQYKYNPKDLEEGATFEVMGSTHGHADQGMIHLDIMKKVNGAESGNTRFEIYGFKVEKIEKEITIGNFKFQTKAKKEAKKLQIAELKDELEKAQKESFDKLLEVLGKYLNFEKIDKTNTTSKIWFDFDEAEILTDAAQLHLEAFTYENDDLANKKEADELKITNLNDGSNSDFEEQLGIAIGKTAEDASNISADAFVADIKFATSWEDIAKVLDKYKVAYKYDKNTLEPNTTFEVSLLSHSHKDAGLVHLTIIKKVNGIIQESFMFEISGFKEELAPEEIILGNYKFQSKAKEAAKNLKIDELLKELNDAQAKGFDELLKALEKYVTFEKIDPSNTSSKLFFDFINGNEIERSKGYVLIHAYEYQNDDIAHKTYFGNLELTNLKTE
;
A
#
# COMPACT_ATOMS: atom_id res chain seq x y z
N MET A 1 -43.52 -28.17 -69.20
CA MET A 1 -44.47 -28.50 -68.12
C MET A 1 -43.93 -29.66 -67.29
N LYS A 2 -43.85 -29.51 -65.95
CA LYS A 2 -43.90 -30.54 -64.89
C LYS A 2 -42.86 -31.69 -64.98
N LYS A 3 -42.05 -32.03 -63.96
CA LYS A 3 -42.27 -32.06 -62.51
C LYS A 3 -40.91 -32.29 -61.81
N ILE A 4 -40.80 -31.74 -60.61
CA ILE A 4 -39.81 -32.08 -59.59
C ILE A 4 -40.06 -33.52 -59.09
N ASN A 5 -39.00 -34.26 -58.75
CA ASN A 5 -39.06 -35.22 -57.66
C ASN A 5 -37.74 -35.32 -56.88
N LYS A 6 -37.91 -35.45 -55.56
CA LYS A 6 -36.93 -35.52 -54.48
C LYS A 6 -36.23 -36.89 -54.40
N ILE A 7 -35.16 -36.94 -53.58
CA ILE A 7 -34.82 -37.93 -52.53
C ILE A 7 -33.34 -38.39 -52.59
N PHE A 8 -32.55 -37.82 -51.67
CA PHE A 8 -31.80 -38.45 -50.57
C PHE A 8 -30.74 -39.55 -50.79
N LEU A 9 -29.71 -39.43 -49.93
CA LEU A 9 -28.76 -40.42 -49.41
C LEU A 9 -27.63 -40.90 -50.31
N SER A 10 -26.40 -40.47 -49.98
CA SER A 10 -25.26 -41.39 -49.94
C SER A 10 -24.24 -40.94 -48.91
N SER A 11 -24.30 -41.58 -47.75
CA SER A 11 -23.16 -41.85 -46.88
C SER A 11 -22.09 -42.61 -47.66
N LEU A 12 -20.84 -42.18 -47.62
CA LEU A 12 -19.69 -43.09 -47.73
C LEU A 12 -18.49 -42.47 -47.03
N ALA A 13 -18.13 -43.05 -45.90
CA ALA A 13 -16.92 -42.78 -45.16
C ALA A 13 -15.87 -43.86 -45.48
N LEU A 14 -14.60 -43.46 -45.31
CA LEU A 14 -13.41 -44.30 -45.06
C LEU A 14 -12.87 -45.04 -46.30
N LEU A 15 -11.58 -45.04 -46.67
CA LEU A 15 -10.29 -44.81 -46.01
C LEU A 15 -9.20 -44.74 -47.15
N PRO A 16 -7.89 -44.82 -46.86
CA PRO A 16 -6.93 -43.75 -46.67
C PRO A 16 -5.97 -43.61 -47.87
N THR A 17 -5.12 -42.59 -47.93
CA THR A 17 -3.79 -42.74 -48.55
C THR A 17 -2.85 -41.64 -48.11
N THR A 18 -1.77 -42.08 -47.46
CA THR A 18 -0.57 -41.33 -47.12
C THR A 18 0.14 -40.82 -48.38
N PHE A 19 0.53 -39.56 -48.40
CA PHE A 19 1.70 -39.13 -49.18
C PHE A 19 2.52 -38.11 -48.40
N GLY A 20 3.80 -38.47 -48.26
CA GLY A 20 4.82 -37.68 -47.58
C GLY A 20 5.24 -36.45 -48.38
N LEU A 21 5.64 -35.44 -47.62
CA LEU A 21 6.30 -34.21 -48.05
C LEU A 21 7.75 -34.48 -48.47
N VAL A 22 8.18 -33.96 -49.63
CA VAL A 22 9.45 -33.22 -49.74
C VAL A 22 9.28 -32.09 -50.78
N ALA A 23 9.84 -30.94 -50.42
CA ALA A 23 9.61 -29.61 -50.99
C ALA A 23 10.39 -29.27 -52.27
N ALA A 24 9.87 -28.32 -53.05
CA ALA A 24 10.68 -27.43 -53.87
C ALA A 24 10.01 -26.04 -54.04
N LYS A 25 10.70 -25.04 -53.47
CA LYS A 25 10.64 -23.57 -53.67
C LYS A 25 9.59 -22.99 -54.63
N CYS A 26 8.65 -22.22 -54.06
CA CYS A 26 8.16 -20.99 -54.67
C CYS A 26 8.67 -19.79 -53.86
N LYS A 27 9.35 -18.86 -54.54
CA LYS A 27 9.60 -17.50 -54.03
C LYS A 27 8.26 -16.78 -53.96
N THR A 28 7.74 -16.54 -52.75
CA THR A 28 6.76 -15.49 -52.52
C THR A 28 7.43 -14.39 -51.71
N ASN A 29 7.46 -13.20 -52.27
CA ASN A 29 7.72 -11.95 -51.56
C ASN A 29 6.55 -11.69 -50.61
N ASN A 30 6.38 -12.53 -49.58
CA ASN A 30 5.56 -12.14 -48.44
C ASN A 30 6.43 -11.22 -47.59
N PRO A 31 6.00 -9.99 -47.27
CA PRO A 31 6.63 -9.25 -46.20
C PRO A 31 6.63 -10.18 -44.99
N LYS A 32 7.81 -10.39 -44.38
CA LYS A 32 7.90 -11.08 -43.10
C LYS A 32 6.83 -10.43 -42.21
N PRO A 33 5.90 -11.20 -41.59
CA PRO A 33 5.04 -10.60 -40.59
C PRO A 33 5.96 -9.86 -39.63
N ASN A 34 5.73 -8.57 -39.46
CA ASN A 34 6.43 -7.81 -38.45
C ASN A 34 6.35 -8.65 -37.17
N PRO A 35 7.48 -8.88 -36.47
CA PRO A 35 7.43 -9.62 -35.22
C PRO A 35 6.35 -8.99 -34.37
N VAL A 36 5.33 -9.79 -34.01
CA VAL A 36 4.31 -9.36 -33.06
C VAL A 36 5.10 -8.89 -31.85
N PRO A 37 4.93 -7.62 -31.42
CA PRO A 37 5.61 -7.13 -30.23
C PRO A 37 5.41 -8.15 -29.12
N ASN A 38 6.46 -8.47 -28.37
CA ASN A 38 6.33 -9.39 -27.25
C ASN A 38 5.29 -8.78 -26.29
N VAL A 39 4.05 -9.27 -26.30
CA VAL A 39 2.95 -8.70 -25.53
C VAL A 39 3.11 -9.23 -24.12
N GLU A 40 3.42 -8.32 -23.20
CA GLU A 40 3.44 -8.62 -21.77
C GLU A 40 2.01 -8.70 -21.25
N PHE A 41 1.74 -9.71 -20.43
CA PHE A 41 0.43 -9.96 -19.84
C PHE A 41 0.53 -9.89 -18.32
N ALA A 42 -0.40 -9.16 -17.71
CA ALA A 42 -0.69 -9.29 -16.29
C ALA A 42 -1.70 -10.44 -16.11
N LYS A 43 -1.42 -11.33 -15.15
CA LYS A 43 -2.22 -12.54 -14.89
C LYS A 43 -2.82 -12.49 -13.51
N ALA A 44 -4.16 -12.51 -13.44
CA ALA A 44 -4.90 -12.53 -12.18
C ALA A 44 -6.34 -13.02 -12.43
N LEU A 45 -7.04 -13.49 -11.40
CA LEU A 45 -8.45 -13.92 -11.46
C LEU A 45 -8.76 -15.01 -12.52
N GLY A 46 -7.75 -15.76 -12.98
CA GLY A 46 -7.90 -16.74 -14.06
C GLY A 46 -7.96 -16.15 -15.47
N ILE A 47 -7.66 -14.86 -15.62
CA ILE A 47 -7.56 -14.16 -16.91
C ILE A 47 -6.15 -13.57 -17.11
N GLU A 48 -5.78 -13.36 -18.36
CA GLU A 48 -4.56 -12.64 -18.72
C GLU A 48 -4.95 -11.42 -19.56
N VAL A 49 -4.50 -10.23 -19.17
CA VAL A 49 -4.76 -8.97 -19.88
C VAL A 49 -3.43 -8.36 -20.27
N ALA A 50 -3.30 -7.96 -21.54
CA ALA A 50 -2.09 -7.30 -22.02
C ALA A 50 -1.87 -5.97 -21.30
N THR A 51 -0.64 -5.70 -20.88
CA THR A 51 -0.27 -4.44 -20.21
C THR A 51 -0.21 -3.26 -21.18
N LYS A 52 -0.44 -3.47 -22.49
CA LYS A 52 -0.40 -2.43 -23.51
C LYS A 52 -1.53 -2.54 -24.52
N ALA A 53 -2.27 -1.46 -24.69
CA ALA A 53 -3.25 -1.25 -25.75
C ALA A 53 -2.55 -0.84 -27.05
N THR A 54 -2.78 -1.60 -28.13
CA THR A 54 -2.04 -1.42 -29.40
C THR A 54 -2.69 -0.47 -30.40
N LYS A 55 -3.95 -0.07 -30.16
CA LYS A 55 -4.72 0.84 -31.03
C LYS A 55 -5.21 2.09 -30.28
N ALA A 56 -4.72 2.32 -29.07
CA ALA A 56 -5.26 3.34 -28.17
C ALA A 56 -4.49 4.68 -28.17
N SER A 57 -3.40 4.81 -28.94
CA SER A 57 -2.50 5.97 -28.84
C SER A 57 -3.12 7.33 -29.20
N GLU A 58 -4.26 7.33 -29.88
CA GLU A 58 -5.02 8.54 -30.24
C GLU A 58 -6.24 8.77 -29.35
N PHE A 59 -6.54 7.83 -28.44
CA PHE A 59 -7.71 7.89 -27.56
C PHE A 59 -7.33 8.41 -26.17
N ASP A 60 -8.13 9.33 -25.67
CA ASP A 60 -8.01 9.84 -24.30
C ASP A 60 -8.46 8.75 -23.31
N VAL A 61 -7.76 8.66 -22.17
CA VAL A 61 -8.04 7.66 -21.14
C VAL A 61 -9.49 7.72 -20.62
N ASN A 62 -10.05 8.92 -20.48
CA ASN A 62 -11.41 9.13 -19.97
C ASN A 62 -12.48 8.53 -20.90
N THR A 63 -12.22 8.50 -22.21
CA THR A 63 -13.12 7.84 -23.18
C THR A 63 -13.19 6.34 -22.91
N PHE A 64 -12.04 5.71 -22.66
CA PHE A 64 -11.98 4.29 -22.31
C PHE A 64 -12.69 4.00 -20.98
N VAL A 65 -12.38 4.77 -19.93
CA VAL A 65 -12.95 4.59 -18.58
C VAL A 65 -14.48 4.67 -18.61
N LYS A 66 -15.03 5.64 -19.34
CA LYS A 66 -16.49 5.80 -19.49
C LYS A 66 -17.14 4.61 -20.17
N GLU A 67 -16.51 4.06 -21.22
CA GLU A 67 -17.02 2.89 -21.94
C GLU A 67 -16.91 1.61 -21.10
N ILE A 68 -15.75 1.36 -20.48
CA ILE A 68 -15.49 0.10 -19.76
C ILE A 68 -16.34 -0.03 -18.50
N ARG A 69 -16.61 1.06 -17.77
CA ARG A 69 -17.48 1.05 -16.58
C ARG A 69 -18.94 0.69 -16.91
N GLN A 70 -19.37 0.86 -18.16
CA GLN A 70 -20.71 0.48 -18.62
C GLN A 70 -20.81 -1.00 -18.97
N ALA A 71 -19.69 -1.72 -19.07
CA ALA A 71 -19.68 -3.14 -19.38
C ALA A 71 -20.19 -3.98 -18.20
N LYS A 72 -21.21 -4.81 -18.44
CA LYS A 72 -21.85 -5.68 -17.44
C LYS A 72 -21.62 -7.17 -17.67
N SER A 73 -20.78 -7.54 -18.65
CA SER A 73 -20.40 -8.92 -18.92
C SER A 73 -18.99 -8.99 -19.49
N TRP A 74 -18.38 -10.18 -19.45
CA TRP A 74 -17.06 -10.40 -20.05
C TRP A 74 -17.07 -10.13 -21.56
N GLU A 75 -18.15 -10.49 -22.27
CA GLU A 75 -18.28 -10.22 -23.70
C GLU A 75 -18.33 -8.72 -24.01
N ALA A 76 -18.93 -7.91 -23.13
CA ALA A 76 -18.92 -6.45 -23.25
C ALA A 76 -17.50 -5.89 -23.01
N ILE A 77 -16.80 -6.38 -21.97
CA ILE A 77 -15.40 -6.02 -21.68
C ILE A 77 -14.50 -6.37 -22.89
N ALA A 78 -14.62 -7.60 -23.41
CA ALA A 78 -13.87 -8.11 -24.54
C ALA A 78 -14.05 -7.25 -25.81
N LYS A 79 -15.28 -6.82 -26.11
CA LYS A 79 -15.53 -5.91 -27.25
C LYS A 79 -14.82 -4.57 -27.12
N ILE A 80 -14.76 -4.04 -25.89
CA ILE A 80 -14.04 -2.80 -25.61
C ILE A 80 -12.53 -3.05 -25.76
N PHE A 81 -12.01 -4.14 -25.22
CA PHE A 81 -10.61 -4.54 -25.40
C PHE A 81 -10.22 -4.64 -26.89
N ASP A 82 -11.07 -5.27 -27.71
CA ASP A 82 -10.84 -5.39 -29.16
C ASP A 82 -10.79 -4.03 -29.87
N LYS A 83 -11.65 -3.08 -29.46
CA LYS A 83 -11.68 -1.70 -29.98
C LYS A 83 -10.35 -0.98 -29.75
N TYR A 84 -9.80 -1.08 -28.53
CA TYR A 84 -8.55 -0.41 -28.15
C TYR A 84 -7.29 -1.25 -28.43
N GLY A 85 -7.46 -2.47 -28.96
CA GLY A 85 -6.36 -3.38 -29.26
C GLY A 85 -5.65 -3.91 -28.01
N ILE A 86 -6.39 -4.12 -26.93
CA ILE A 86 -5.93 -4.77 -25.70
C ILE A 86 -6.12 -6.28 -25.90
N GLN A 87 -5.03 -7.03 -25.94
CA GLN A 87 -5.12 -8.48 -26.05
C GLN A 87 -5.47 -9.09 -24.70
N TYR A 88 -6.23 -10.18 -24.71
CA TYR A 88 -6.58 -10.92 -23.50
C TYR A 88 -6.57 -12.42 -23.77
N LYS A 89 -6.31 -13.21 -22.73
CA LYS A 89 -6.56 -14.66 -22.73
C LYS A 89 -7.61 -14.97 -21.69
N TYR A 90 -8.68 -15.59 -22.17
CA TYR A 90 -9.84 -15.97 -21.38
C TYR A 90 -10.33 -17.32 -21.87
N ASN A 91 -10.42 -18.27 -20.95
CA ASN A 91 -10.98 -19.58 -21.23
C ASN A 91 -12.01 -19.89 -20.13
N PRO A 92 -13.32 -19.92 -20.45
CA PRO A 92 -14.36 -20.22 -19.48
C PRO A 92 -14.14 -21.56 -18.76
N LYS A 93 -13.46 -22.52 -19.39
CA LYS A 93 -13.19 -23.84 -18.83
C LYS A 93 -12.12 -23.83 -17.73
N ASP A 94 -11.29 -22.80 -17.69
CA ASP A 94 -10.24 -22.64 -16.68
C ASP A 94 -10.76 -21.86 -15.46
N LEU A 95 -12.05 -21.49 -15.46
CA LEU A 95 -12.72 -20.78 -14.38
C LEU A 95 -13.63 -21.71 -13.59
N GLU A 96 -13.85 -21.36 -12.32
CA GLU A 96 -14.86 -21.99 -11.47
C GLU A 96 -16.26 -21.84 -12.09
N GLU A 97 -17.10 -22.87 -11.96
CA GLU A 97 -18.47 -22.86 -12.46
C GLU A 97 -19.27 -21.71 -11.83
N GLY A 98 -19.97 -20.94 -12.66
CA GLY A 98 -20.71 -19.75 -12.23
C GLY A 98 -19.85 -18.49 -12.04
N ALA A 99 -18.59 -18.48 -12.51
CA ALA A 99 -17.74 -17.30 -12.48
C ALA A 99 -18.20 -16.19 -13.45
N THR A 100 -18.30 -14.96 -12.96
CA THR A 100 -18.57 -13.74 -13.73
C THR A 100 -17.61 -12.61 -13.35
N PHE A 101 -17.50 -11.60 -14.20
CA PHE A 101 -16.61 -10.45 -13.99
C PHE A 101 -17.39 -9.14 -14.07
N GLU A 102 -17.05 -8.20 -13.20
CA GLU A 102 -17.60 -6.86 -13.17
C GLU A 102 -16.48 -5.82 -13.08
N VAL A 103 -16.61 -4.74 -13.85
CA VAL A 103 -15.71 -3.59 -13.77
C VAL A 103 -16.08 -2.76 -12.56
N MET A 104 -15.14 -2.57 -11.64
CA MET A 104 -15.35 -1.83 -10.42
C MET A 104 -15.35 -0.32 -10.67
N GLY A 105 -16.11 0.42 -9.84
CA GLY A 105 -16.15 1.89 -9.89
C GLY A 105 -14.79 2.57 -9.66
N SER A 106 -13.86 1.88 -9.01
CA SER A 106 -12.48 2.33 -8.79
C SER A 106 -11.61 2.35 -10.06
N THR A 107 -12.06 1.75 -11.17
CA THR A 107 -11.36 1.83 -12.48
C THR A 107 -11.22 3.27 -12.94
N HIS A 108 -10.01 3.77 -13.21
CA HIS A 108 -9.77 5.16 -13.65
C HIS A 108 -8.55 5.26 -14.57
N GLY A 109 -8.35 6.44 -15.16
CA GLY A 109 -7.27 6.74 -16.08
C GLY A 109 -6.23 7.68 -15.49
N HIS A 110 -4.99 7.54 -15.96
CA HIS A 110 -3.88 8.45 -15.75
C HIS A 110 -3.53 9.06 -17.10
N ALA A 111 -4.18 10.19 -17.42
CA ALA A 111 -4.06 10.82 -18.74
C ALA A 111 -2.62 11.27 -19.01
N ASP A 112 -1.92 11.74 -17.98
CA ASP A 112 -0.52 12.16 -18.00
C ASP A 112 0.48 11.03 -18.25
N GLN A 113 0.04 9.78 -18.09
CA GLN A 113 0.83 8.59 -18.32
C GLN A 113 0.34 7.78 -19.54
N GLY A 114 -0.83 8.12 -20.09
CA GLY A 114 -1.49 7.31 -21.12
C GLY A 114 -1.78 5.89 -20.61
N MET A 115 -2.21 5.79 -19.34
CA MET A 115 -2.39 4.53 -18.61
C MET A 115 -3.81 4.43 -18.03
N ILE A 116 -4.32 3.20 -17.91
CA ILE A 116 -5.55 2.87 -17.21
C ILE A 116 -5.23 1.94 -16.03
N HIS A 117 -5.80 2.25 -14.87
CA HIS A 117 -5.99 1.30 -13.78
C HIS A 117 -7.36 0.63 -13.96
N LEU A 118 -7.38 -0.60 -14.46
CA LEU A 118 -8.60 -1.37 -14.67
C LEU A 118 -8.83 -2.34 -13.51
N ASP A 119 -9.79 -2.02 -12.66
CA ASP A 119 -10.16 -2.83 -11.51
C ASP A 119 -11.30 -3.78 -11.88
N ILE A 120 -11.03 -5.08 -11.82
CA ILE A 120 -11.99 -6.14 -12.13
C ILE A 120 -12.27 -6.95 -10.88
N MET A 121 -13.55 -7.17 -10.60
CA MET A 121 -14.03 -8.10 -9.58
C MET A 121 -14.49 -9.40 -10.23
N LYS A 122 -14.09 -10.54 -9.64
CA LYS A 122 -14.62 -11.86 -9.95
C LYS A 122 -15.71 -12.23 -8.94
N LYS A 123 -16.86 -12.65 -9.44
CA LYS A 123 -17.93 -13.26 -8.63
C LYS A 123 -18.07 -14.73 -9.00
N VAL A 124 -18.36 -15.61 -8.05
CA VAL A 124 -18.66 -17.03 -8.27
C VAL A 124 -20.03 -17.30 -7.68
N ASN A 125 -20.98 -17.71 -8.52
CA ASN A 125 -22.39 -17.89 -8.13
C ASN A 125 -23.00 -16.65 -7.44
N GLY A 126 -22.57 -15.46 -7.87
CA GLY A 126 -23.05 -14.17 -7.37
C GLY A 126 -22.33 -13.65 -6.12
N ALA A 127 -21.51 -14.45 -5.45
CA ALA A 127 -20.69 -14.02 -4.31
C ALA A 127 -19.32 -13.49 -4.79
N GLU A 128 -18.80 -12.46 -4.14
CA GLU A 128 -17.47 -11.93 -4.44
C GLU A 128 -16.39 -12.97 -4.09
N SER A 129 -15.50 -13.25 -5.04
CA SER A 129 -14.45 -14.27 -4.91
C SER A 129 -13.04 -13.68 -5.00
N GLY A 130 -12.91 -12.45 -5.49
CA GLY A 130 -11.66 -11.70 -5.52
C GLY A 130 -11.74 -10.47 -6.42
N ASN A 131 -10.78 -9.56 -6.28
CA ASN A 131 -10.60 -8.41 -7.15
C ASN A 131 -9.12 -8.26 -7.54
N THR A 132 -8.85 -7.52 -8.60
CA THR A 132 -7.48 -7.21 -9.02
C THR A 132 -7.45 -5.96 -9.88
N ARG A 133 -6.30 -5.29 -9.90
CA ARG A 133 -6.01 -4.17 -10.79
C ARG A 133 -5.12 -4.62 -11.94
N PHE A 134 -5.52 -4.28 -13.16
CA PHE A 134 -4.69 -4.39 -14.36
C PHE A 134 -4.21 -3.00 -14.79
N GLU A 135 -2.91 -2.83 -14.95
CA GLU A 135 -2.33 -1.62 -15.54
C GLU A 135 -2.23 -1.78 -17.06
N ILE A 136 -2.87 -0.88 -17.79
CA ILE A 136 -2.91 -0.91 -19.26
C ILE A 136 -2.40 0.41 -19.82
N TYR A 137 -1.22 0.36 -20.41
CA TYR A 137 -0.54 1.50 -21.03
C TYR A 137 -0.90 1.63 -22.53
N GLY A 138 -0.47 2.73 -23.16
CA GLY A 138 -0.55 2.91 -24.62
C GLY A 138 -1.69 3.81 -25.10
N PHE A 139 -2.38 4.47 -24.18
CA PHE A 139 -3.33 5.55 -24.48
C PHE A 139 -2.60 6.86 -24.78
N LYS A 140 -3.34 7.86 -25.28
CA LYS A 140 -2.80 9.19 -25.54
C LYS A 140 -2.29 9.80 -24.22
N VAL A 141 -1.03 10.23 -24.23
CA VAL A 141 -0.40 10.93 -23.10
C VAL A 141 -0.74 12.41 -23.18
N GLU A 142 -1.51 12.90 -22.21
CA GLU A 142 -1.79 14.32 -22.04
C GLU A 142 -0.68 14.96 -21.21
N LYS A 143 0.17 15.76 -21.87
CA LYS A 143 1.21 16.47 -21.15
C LYS A 143 0.58 17.55 -20.26
N ILE A 144 0.73 17.41 -18.95
CA ILE A 144 0.37 18.48 -18.00
C ILE A 144 1.44 19.57 -18.09
N GLU A 145 1.04 20.75 -18.54
CA GLU A 145 1.94 21.90 -18.60
C GLU A 145 2.34 22.34 -17.19
N LYS A 146 3.60 22.77 -17.03
CA LYS A 146 4.14 23.17 -15.71
C LYS A 146 3.49 24.43 -15.16
N GLU A 147 2.97 25.26 -16.06
CA GLU A 147 2.34 26.52 -15.76
C GLU A 147 1.10 26.67 -16.63
N ILE A 148 0.07 27.31 -16.09
CA ILE A 148 -1.16 27.63 -16.81
C ILE A 148 -1.58 29.06 -16.50
N THR A 149 -2.16 29.73 -17.49
CA THR A 149 -2.70 31.07 -17.33
C THR A 149 -4.22 31.01 -17.36
N ILE A 150 -4.85 31.47 -16.29
CA ILE A 150 -6.31 31.57 -16.17
C ILE A 150 -6.62 33.04 -15.87
N GLY A 151 -7.19 33.73 -16.86
CA GLY A 151 -7.42 35.18 -16.76
C GLY A 151 -6.13 35.96 -16.49
N ASN A 152 -6.13 36.76 -15.42
CA ASN A 152 -4.99 37.60 -15.02
C ASN A 152 -3.99 36.88 -14.07
N PHE A 153 -4.08 35.56 -13.94
CA PHE A 153 -3.25 34.79 -13.01
C PHE A 153 -2.50 33.69 -13.73
N LYS A 154 -1.26 33.49 -13.33
CA LYS A 154 -0.38 32.43 -13.82
C LYS A 154 -0.08 31.49 -12.66
N PHE A 155 -0.50 30.24 -12.78
CA PHE A 155 -0.37 29.20 -11.77
C PHE A 155 0.74 28.23 -12.15
N GLN A 156 1.52 27.79 -11.16
CA GLN A 156 2.29 26.56 -11.27
C GLN A 156 1.36 25.38 -11.02
N THR A 157 1.37 24.36 -11.87
CA THR A 157 0.48 23.19 -11.72
C THR A 157 0.96 22.22 -10.65
N LYS A 158 2.21 22.32 -10.20
CA LYS A 158 2.76 21.49 -9.12
C LYS A 158 2.47 22.09 -7.74
N ALA A 159 1.79 21.32 -6.89
CA ALA A 159 1.48 21.73 -5.53
C ALA A 159 2.73 21.86 -4.62
N LYS A 160 2.62 22.75 -3.62
CA LYS A 160 3.59 22.93 -2.53
C LYS A 160 3.58 21.73 -1.59
N LYS A 161 4.58 21.63 -0.72
CA LYS A 161 4.73 20.51 0.22
C LYS A 161 3.56 20.43 1.21
N GLU A 162 3.02 21.57 1.60
CA GLU A 162 1.89 21.69 2.53
C GLU A 162 0.65 20.97 2.03
N ALA A 163 0.41 20.96 0.71
CA ALA A 163 -0.73 20.28 0.09
C ALA A 163 -0.66 18.75 0.26
N LYS A 164 0.54 18.18 0.47
CA LYS A 164 0.70 16.74 0.70
C LYS A 164 0.23 16.27 2.07
N LYS A 165 -0.04 17.18 3.00
CA LYS A 165 -0.55 16.85 4.34
C LYS A 165 -2.06 16.62 4.35
N LEU A 166 -2.75 16.97 3.27
CA LEU A 166 -4.19 16.84 3.14
C LEU A 166 -4.50 15.73 2.14
N GLN A 167 -5.59 15.01 2.38
CA GLN A 167 -6.22 14.22 1.32
C GLN A 167 -6.71 15.15 0.21
N ILE A 168 -6.74 14.68 -1.04
CA ILE A 168 -7.16 15.51 -2.18
C ILE A 168 -8.59 16.04 -1.99
N ALA A 169 -9.47 15.22 -1.41
CA ALA A 169 -10.83 15.62 -1.07
C ALA A 169 -10.88 16.76 -0.03
N GLU A 170 -10.03 16.69 1.01
CA GLU A 170 -9.92 17.74 2.03
C GLU A 170 -9.43 19.06 1.42
N LEU A 171 -8.48 18.99 0.48
CA LEU A 171 -8.03 20.16 -0.29
C LEU A 171 -9.15 20.75 -1.14
N LYS A 172 -9.90 19.92 -1.87
CA LYS A 172 -11.07 20.36 -2.67
C LYS A 172 -12.06 21.10 -1.78
N ASP A 173 -12.42 20.52 -0.64
CA ASP A 173 -13.41 21.10 0.28
C ASP A 173 -12.93 22.43 0.88
N GLU A 174 -11.64 22.56 1.23
CA GLU A 174 -11.08 23.82 1.73
C GLU A 174 -11.14 24.92 0.66
N LEU A 175 -10.81 24.60 -0.60
CA LEU A 175 -10.86 25.53 -1.72
C LEU A 175 -12.31 25.95 -2.06
N GLU A 176 -13.24 24.99 -2.08
CA GLU A 176 -14.66 25.24 -2.34
C GLU A 176 -15.26 26.14 -1.27
N LYS A 177 -14.98 25.87 0.01
CA LYS A 177 -15.41 26.71 1.13
C LYS A 177 -14.83 28.12 1.04
N ALA A 178 -13.55 28.25 0.70
CA ALA A 178 -12.90 29.54 0.54
C ALA A 178 -13.53 30.36 -0.60
N GLN A 179 -13.83 29.73 -1.74
CA GLN A 179 -14.49 30.40 -2.86
C GLN A 179 -15.90 30.88 -2.53
N LYS A 180 -16.67 30.09 -1.78
CA LYS A 180 -18.02 30.47 -1.30
C LYS A 180 -17.96 31.67 -0.33
N GLU A 181 -16.85 31.84 0.38
CA GLU A 181 -16.67 32.95 1.32
C GLU A 181 -16.28 34.25 0.60
N SER A 182 -15.22 34.23 -0.22
CA SER A 182 -14.87 35.35 -1.11
C SER A 182 -13.74 34.97 -2.08
N PHE A 183 -13.58 35.76 -3.15
CA PHE A 183 -12.45 35.61 -4.07
C PHE A 183 -11.09 35.79 -3.39
N ASP A 184 -10.97 36.76 -2.48
CA ASP A 184 -9.72 37.00 -1.75
C ASP A 184 -9.37 35.82 -0.84
N LYS A 185 -10.37 35.20 -0.22
CA LYS A 185 -10.19 33.98 0.57
C LYS A 185 -9.73 32.81 -0.29
N LEU A 186 -10.33 32.63 -1.46
CA LEU A 186 -9.89 31.61 -2.42
C LEU A 186 -8.40 31.80 -2.77
N LEU A 187 -7.96 33.02 -3.09
CA LEU A 187 -6.56 33.31 -3.39
C LEU A 187 -5.64 33.04 -2.19
N GLU A 188 -6.06 33.39 -0.98
CA GLU A 188 -5.33 33.10 0.26
C GLU A 188 -5.11 31.59 0.43
N VAL A 189 -6.16 30.80 0.31
CA VAL A 189 -6.09 29.33 0.48
C VAL A 189 -5.32 28.67 -0.65
N LEU A 190 -5.57 29.04 -1.91
CA LEU A 190 -4.74 28.61 -3.04
C LEU A 190 -3.26 28.90 -2.78
N GLY A 191 -2.95 30.07 -2.22
CA GLY A 191 -1.58 30.50 -1.94
C GLY A 191 -0.87 29.64 -0.89
N LYS A 192 -1.60 28.94 -0.03
CA LYS A 192 -1.02 27.95 0.90
C LYS A 192 -0.51 26.70 0.17
N TYR A 193 -1.16 26.32 -0.92
CA TYR A 193 -0.98 25.02 -1.57
C TYR A 193 -0.38 25.10 -2.97
N LEU A 194 -0.42 26.26 -3.61
CA LEU A 194 0.00 26.46 -4.99
C LEU A 194 0.77 27.77 -5.14
N ASN A 195 1.81 27.77 -5.98
CA ASN A 195 2.45 29.01 -6.38
C ASN A 195 1.68 29.63 -7.53
N PHE A 196 1.34 30.90 -7.41
CA PHE A 196 0.78 31.66 -8.52
C PHE A 196 1.20 33.13 -8.43
N GLU A 197 1.13 33.80 -9.57
CA GLU A 197 1.35 35.23 -9.66
C GLU A 197 0.24 35.91 -10.45
N LYS A 198 0.02 37.18 -10.14
CA LYS A 198 -0.85 38.05 -10.90
C LYS A 198 -0.04 38.71 -12.02
N ILE A 199 -0.49 38.56 -13.25
CA ILE A 199 0.23 39.01 -14.46
C ILE A 199 0.25 40.55 -14.52
N ASP A 200 -0.93 41.16 -14.47
CA ASP A 200 -1.09 42.61 -14.34
C ASP A 200 -1.55 42.96 -12.91
N LYS A 201 -0.62 43.55 -12.14
CA LYS A 201 -0.87 43.97 -10.75
C LYS A 201 -1.87 45.14 -10.65
N THR A 202 -2.06 45.90 -11.72
CA THR A 202 -2.95 47.08 -11.75
C THR A 202 -4.41 46.71 -12.02
N ASN A 203 -4.65 45.57 -12.65
CA ASN A 203 -6.00 45.07 -12.91
C ASN A 203 -6.63 44.55 -11.60
N THR A 204 -7.63 45.26 -11.07
CA THR A 204 -8.36 44.87 -9.84
C THR A 204 -9.70 44.19 -10.11
N THR A 205 -10.08 44.04 -11.38
CA THR A 205 -11.44 43.66 -11.77
C THR A 205 -11.55 42.20 -12.20
N SER A 206 -10.48 41.62 -12.75
CA SER A 206 -10.47 40.22 -13.20
C SER A 206 -10.39 39.24 -12.03
N LYS A 207 -11.30 38.27 -12.02
CA LYS A 207 -11.43 37.22 -11.01
C LYS A 207 -11.54 35.84 -11.68
N ILE A 208 -11.33 34.79 -10.88
CA ILE A 208 -11.44 33.39 -11.29
C ILE A 208 -12.49 32.72 -10.42
N TRP A 209 -13.24 31.80 -11.02
CA TRP A 209 -14.20 30.93 -10.36
C TRP A 209 -13.95 29.49 -10.80
N PHE A 210 -13.82 28.56 -9.86
CA PHE A 210 -13.73 27.13 -10.15
C PHE A 210 -15.09 26.45 -9.99
N ASP A 211 -15.40 25.51 -10.87
CA ASP A 211 -16.56 24.64 -10.69
C ASP A 211 -16.15 23.40 -9.88
N PHE A 212 -16.57 23.36 -8.62
CA PHE A 212 -16.24 22.26 -7.72
C PHE A 212 -17.21 21.08 -7.84
N ASP A 213 -18.36 21.25 -8.52
CA ASP A 213 -19.29 20.15 -8.77
C ASP A 213 -18.75 19.24 -9.89
N GLU A 214 -18.00 19.79 -10.84
CA GLU A 214 -17.34 19.08 -11.94
C GLU A 214 -15.85 18.75 -11.66
N ALA A 215 -15.38 18.96 -10.43
CA ALA A 215 -13.98 18.71 -10.08
C ALA A 215 -13.63 17.21 -10.14
N GLU A 216 -12.54 16.86 -10.84
CA GLU A 216 -12.04 15.48 -10.89
C GLU A 216 -10.95 15.24 -9.83
N ILE A 217 -11.21 14.33 -8.89
CA ILE A 217 -10.22 13.84 -7.92
C ILE A 217 -9.57 12.57 -8.49
N LEU A 218 -8.27 12.67 -8.76
CA LEU A 218 -7.45 11.57 -9.29
C LEU A 218 -6.42 11.17 -8.22
N THR A 219 -6.88 10.46 -7.18
CA THR A 219 -6.08 10.06 -6.02
C THR A 219 -4.77 9.39 -6.42
N ASP A 220 -4.83 8.31 -7.19
CA ASP A 220 -3.63 7.56 -7.60
C ASP A 220 -2.65 8.37 -8.45
N ALA A 221 -3.14 9.41 -9.14
CA ALA A 221 -2.32 10.28 -9.97
C ALA A 221 -1.77 11.48 -9.16
N ALA A 222 -2.11 11.56 -7.87
CA ALA A 222 -1.82 12.66 -6.97
C ALA A 222 -2.32 14.01 -7.52
N GLN A 223 -3.55 14.03 -8.06
CA GLN A 223 -4.06 15.13 -8.87
C GLN A 223 -5.49 15.58 -8.50
N LEU A 224 -5.74 16.88 -8.64
CA LEU A 224 -7.06 17.53 -8.58
C LEU A 224 -7.21 18.40 -9.81
N HIS A 225 -8.24 18.15 -10.62
CA HIS A 225 -8.54 18.94 -11.81
C HIS A 225 -9.77 19.81 -11.54
N LEU A 226 -9.67 21.09 -11.89
CA LEU A 226 -10.70 22.10 -11.61
C LEU A 226 -11.06 22.86 -12.88
N GLU A 227 -12.29 22.71 -13.34
CA GLU A 227 -12.84 23.56 -14.40
C GLU A 227 -12.83 25.02 -13.92
N ALA A 228 -12.33 25.92 -14.75
CA ALA A 228 -12.14 27.31 -14.39
C ALA A 228 -12.95 28.25 -15.28
N PHE A 229 -13.39 29.34 -14.69
CA PHE A 229 -14.09 30.43 -15.35
C PHE A 229 -13.43 31.75 -14.95
N THR A 230 -13.51 32.73 -15.84
CA THR A 230 -13.09 34.11 -15.58
C THR A 230 -14.27 35.04 -15.62
N TYR A 231 -14.26 36.05 -14.76
CA TYR A 231 -15.29 37.10 -14.73
C TYR A 231 -14.67 38.43 -14.32
N GLU A 232 -15.36 39.53 -14.63
CA GLU A 232 -14.88 40.88 -14.31
C GLU A 232 -15.91 41.65 -13.49
N ASN A 233 -15.44 42.64 -12.72
CA ASN A 233 -16.28 43.60 -12.00
C ASN A 233 -17.36 42.95 -11.11
N ASP A 234 -17.04 41.79 -10.52
CA ASP A 234 -17.94 41.01 -9.69
C ASP A 234 -19.21 40.46 -10.38
N ASP A 235 -19.23 40.46 -11.72
CA ASP A 235 -20.35 39.96 -12.51
C ASP A 235 -20.21 38.46 -12.83
N LEU A 236 -20.42 37.63 -11.81
CA LEU A 236 -20.33 36.16 -11.93
C LEU A 236 -21.34 35.58 -12.93
N ALA A 237 -22.47 36.27 -13.16
CA ALA A 237 -23.49 35.83 -14.12
C ALA A 237 -22.96 35.81 -15.57
N ASN A 238 -21.94 36.62 -15.87
CA ASN A 238 -21.29 36.71 -17.17
C ASN A 238 -19.90 36.05 -17.20
N LYS A 239 -19.71 34.99 -16.40
CA LYS A 239 -18.48 34.21 -16.40
C LYS A 239 -18.21 33.58 -17.78
N LYS A 240 -16.94 33.50 -18.16
CA LYS A 240 -16.46 32.86 -19.39
C LYS A 240 -15.63 31.65 -19.04
N GLU A 241 -15.84 30.55 -19.75
CA GLU A 241 -14.99 29.36 -19.66
C GLU A 241 -13.51 29.74 -19.87
N ALA A 242 -12.65 29.09 -19.12
CA ALA A 242 -11.20 29.21 -19.19
C ALA A 242 -10.58 27.81 -19.16
N ASP A 243 -9.27 27.73 -19.38
CA ASP A 243 -8.56 26.46 -19.30
C ASP A 243 -8.61 25.88 -17.87
N GLU A 244 -8.70 24.57 -17.79
CA GLU A 244 -8.77 23.81 -16.53
C GLU A 244 -7.48 23.90 -15.72
N LEU A 245 -7.59 24.13 -14.40
CA LEU A 245 -6.45 24.05 -13.50
C LEU A 245 -6.22 22.60 -13.04
N LYS A 246 -5.16 21.97 -13.58
CA LYS A 246 -4.66 20.67 -13.11
C LYS A 246 -3.62 20.86 -12.00
N ILE A 247 -3.99 20.56 -10.76
CA ILE A 247 -3.08 20.57 -9.61
C ILE A 247 -2.47 19.17 -9.45
N THR A 248 -1.15 19.07 -9.42
CA THR A 248 -0.38 17.82 -9.40
C THR A 248 0.49 17.70 -8.16
N ASN A 249 1.06 16.52 -7.91
CA ASN A 249 1.96 16.25 -6.78
C ASN A 249 1.28 16.47 -5.41
N LEU A 250 0.00 16.11 -5.33
CA LEU A 250 -0.81 16.09 -4.10
C LEU A 250 -0.56 14.80 -3.30
N ASN A 251 -1.29 14.59 -2.22
CA ASN A 251 -1.27 13.32 -1.50
C ASN A 251 -2.11 12.29 -2.27
N ASP A 252 -1.47 11.25 -2.80
CA ASP A 252 -2.12 10.15 -3.53
C ASP A 252 -2.64 9.03 -2.61
N GLY A 253 -2.61 9.23 -1.30
CA GLY A 253 -2.93 8.19 -0.32
C GLY A 253 -1.84 7.12 -0.17
N SER A 254 -0.87 7.02 -1.07
CA SER A 254 0.31 6.15 -0.92
C SER A 254 1.26 6.66 0.16
N ASN A 255 1.18 7.96 0.44
CA ASN A 255 1.88 8.67 1.49
C ASN A 255 0.92 9.13 2.59
N SER A 256 -0.10 8.33 2.90
CA SER A 256 -0.96 8.62 4.05
C SER A 256 -0.09 8.52 5.31
N ASP A 257 -0.06 9.61 6.07
CA ASP A 257 0.39 9.64 7.47
C ASP A 257 -0.41 8.68 8.35
N PHE A 258 -1.35 7.91 7.77
CA PHE A 258 -2.20 6.90 8.38
C PHE A 258 -2.02 5.55 7.69
N GLU A 259 -2.13 4.48 8.44
CA GLU A 259 -2.38 3.15 7.94
C GLU A 259 -3.86 2.83 8.19
N GLU A 260 -4.62 2.54 7.13
CA GLU A 260 -6.05 2.24 7.22
C GLU A 260 -6.29 0.74 7.07
N GLN A 261 -6.89 0.14 8.08
CA GLN A 261 -7.28 -1.26 8.12
C GLN A 261 -8.59 -1.34 8.90
N LEU A 262 -9.51 -2.26 8.59
CA LEU A 262 -10.73 -2.48 9.41
C LEU A 262 -11.74 -1.33 9.52
N GLY A 263 -11.70 -0.32 8.64
CA GLY A 263 -12.51 0.89 8.83
C GLY A 263 -12.01 1.77 9.98
N ILE A 264 -10.77 1.55 10.43
CA ILE A 264 -10.03 2.43 11.32
C ILE A 264 -8.75 2.88 10.60
N ALA A 265 -8.39 4.15 10.73
CA ALA A 265 -7.11 4.65 10.26
C ALA A 265 -6.28 5.09 11.48
N ILE A 266 -5.04 4.65 11.58
CA ILE A 266 -4.13 5.03 12.66
C ILE A 266 -2.92 5.71 12.06
N GLY A 267 -2.51 6.83 12.66
CA GLY A 267 -1.35 7.60 12.24
C GLY A 267 -0.07 6.75 12.32
N LYS A 268 0.71 6.71 11.24
CA LYS A 268 2.03 6.06 11.16
C LYS A 268 3.10 6.79 11.99
N THR A 269 2.81 8.00 12.46
CA THR A 269 3.71 8.80 13.31
C THR A 269 2.93 9.42 14.46
N ALA A 270 3.45 9.30 15.68
CA ALA A 270 2.99 10.01 16.86
C ALA A 270 3.55 11.44 16.86
N GLU A 271 2.68 12.46 16.88
CA GLU A 271 3.13 13.85 16.85
C GLU A 271 3.73 14.27 18.20
N ASP A 272 4.87 14.97 18.18
CA ASP A 272 5.59 15.45 19.38
C ASP A 272 5.99 14.36 20.40
N ALA A 273 5.99 13.08 20.02
CA ALA A 273 6.29 11.96 20.91
C ALA A 273 7.79 11.66 21.10
N SER A 274 8.68 12.49 20.55
CA SER A 274 10.14 12.30 20.61
C SER A 274 10.75 12.23 22.02
N ASN A 275 10.02 12.65 23.06
CA ASN A 275 10.43 12.54 24.47
C ASN A 275 9.68 11.44 25.23
N ILE A 276 8.78 10.72 24.56
CA ILE A 276 7.90 9.71 25.15
C ILE A 276 8.42 8.32 24.77
N SER A 277 8.59 7.45 25.76
CA SER A 277 8.99 6.07 25.54
C SER A 277 7.91 5.28 24.79
N ALA A 278 8.32 4.50 23.79
CA ALA A 278 7.44 3.54 23.12
C ALA A 278 6.86 2.50 24.11
N ASP A 279 7.64 2.11 25.13
CA ASP A 279 7.18 1.18 26.18
C ASP A 279 6.04 1.77 27.02
N ALA A 280 6.10 3.07 27.32
CA ALA A 280 5.05 3.75 28.06
C ALA A 280 3.74 3.79 27.28
N PHE A 281 3.81 3.99 25.96
CA PHE A 281 2.66 3.88 25.07
C PHE A 281 2.07 2.46 25.09
N VAL A 282 2.91 1.44 24.90
CA VAL A 282 2.47 0.03 24.88
C VAL A 282 1.85 -0.37 26.22
N ALA A 283 2.47 0.00 27.34
CA ALA A 283 1.97 -0.32 28.67
C ALA A 283 0.55 0.23 28.93
N ASP A 284 0.25 1.43 28.42
CA ASP A 284 -1.06 2.04 28.55
C ASP A 284 -2.10 1.45 27.60
N ILE A 285 -1.71 1.14 26.36
CA ILE A 285 -2.66 0.71 25.33
C ILE A 285 -2.99 -0.79 25.39
N LYS A 286 -2.08 -1.62 25.91
CA LYS A 286 -2.16 -3.09 25.87
C LYS A 286 -3.34 -3.71 26.61
N PHE A 287 -4.01 -2.95 27.48
CA PHE A 287 -5.19 -3.39 28.23
C PHE A 287 -6.50 -2.76 27.74
N ALA A 288 -6.48 -2.02 26.62
CA ALA A 288 -7.68 -1.43 26.06
C ALA A 288 -8.59 -2.52 25.47
N THR A 289 -9.82 -2.62 25.98
CA THR A 289 -10.83 -3.62 25.59
C THR A 289 -11.97 -3.04 24.74
N SER A 290 -11.88 -1.77 24.39
CA SER A 290 -12.87 -1.05 23.57
C SER A 290 -12.18 -0.03 22.67
N TRP A 291 -12.85 0.40 21.60
CA TRP A 291 -12.35 1.50 20.77
C TRP A 291 -12.20 2.79 21.56
N GLU A 292 -13.14 3.07 22.46
CA GLU A 292 -13.11 4.25 23.32
C GLU A 292 -11.90 4.25 24.26
N ASP A 293 -11.41 3.08 24.69
CA ASP A 293 -10.19 2.99 25.49
C ASP A 293 -8.93 3.12 24.63
N ILE A 294 -8.93 2.54 23.43
CA ILE A 294 -7.85 2.71 22.44
C ILE A 294 -7.69 4.19 22.10
N ALA A 295 -8.78 4.86 21.72
CA ALA A 295 -8.81 6.27 21.35
C ALA A 295 -8.27 7.19 22.44
N LYS A 296 -8.64 6.97 23.71
CA LYS A 296 -8.09 7.75 24.85
C LYS A 296 -6.57 7.66 24.94
N VAL A 297 -6.00 6.49 24.68
CA VAL A 297 -4.55 6.30 24.72
C VAL A 297 -3.90 6.93 23.50
N LEU A 298 -4.46 6.76 22.30
CA LEU A 298 -4.00 7.44 21.09
C LEU A 298 -4.00 8.97 21.27
N ASP A 299 -5.06 9.54 21.85
CA ASP A 299 -5.15 10.97 22.17
C ASP A 299 -4.10 11.41 23.18
N LYS A 300 -3.90 10.65 24.26
CA LYS A 300 -2.87 10.93 25.29
C LYS A 300 -1.48 11.06 24.66
N TYR A 301 -1.20 10.26 23.64
CA TYR A 301 0.09 10.18 22.96
C TYR A 301 0.14 10.88 21.61
N LYS A 302 -0.90 11.67 21.27
CA LYS A 302 -1.00 12.43 20.01
C LYS A 302 -0.79 11.58 18.76
N VAL A 303 -1.26 10.34 18.79
CA VAL A 303 -1.35 9.49 17.59
C VAL A 303 -2.68 9.81 16.92
N ALA A 304 -2.63 10.35 15.72
CA ALA A 304 -3.85 10.68 14.98
C ALA A 304 -4.62 9.40 14.63
N TYR A 305 -5.95 9.46 14.60
CA TYR A 305 -6.78 8.35 14.11
C TYR A 305 -8.03 8.84 13.39
N LYS A 306 -8.57 8.00 12.50
CA LYS A 306 -9.91 8.16 11.91
C LYS A 306 -10.73 6.93 12.25
N TYR A 307 -11.96 7.16 12.73
CA TYR A 307 -12.91 6.11 13.08
C TYR A 307 -14.31 6.57 12.73
N ASP A 308 -14.97 5.86 11.82
CA ASP A 308 -16.39 6.05 11.56
C ASP A 308 -17.16 4.81 12.01
N LYS A 309 -17.90 4.95 13.11
CA LYS A 309 -18.73 3.88 13.64
C LYS A 309 -19.84 3.47 12.66
N ASN A 310 -20.24 4.35 11.75
CA ASN A 310 -21.32 4.12 10.80
C ASN A 310 -20.89 3.25 9.61
N THR A 311 -19.59 3.10 9.38
CA THR A 311 -19.06 2.22 8.33
C THR A 311 -18.84 0.79 8.81
N LEU A 312 -19.10 0.50 10.09
CA LEU A 312 -18.88 -0.81 10.71
C LEU A 312 -20.16 -1.65 10.78
N GLU A 313 -19.96 -2.96 10.76
CA GLU A 313 -21.04 -3.92 11.00
C GLU A 313 -21.63 -3.71 12.42
N PRO A 314 -22.94 -3.91 12.62
CA PRO A 314 -23.56 -3.85 13.94
C PRO A 314 -22.87 -4.78 14.95
N ASN A 315 -22.74 -4.32 16.21
CA ASN A 315 -22.07 -5.05 17.30
C ASN A 315 -20.58 -5.34 17.05
N THR A 316 -19.91 -4.51 16.24
CA THR A 316 -18.45 -4.52 16.13
C THR A 316 -17.81 -3.93 17.39
N THR A 317 -16.79 -4.61 17.93
CA THR A 317 -15.94 -4.11 19.02
C THR A 317 -14.46 -4.32 18.68
N PHE A 318 -13.59 -3.53 19.30
CA PHE A 318 -12.14 -3.59 19.13
C PHE A 318 -11.45 -3.76 20.47
N GLU A 319 -10.38 -4.55 20.50
CA GLU A 319 -9.48 -4.66 21.64
C GLU A 319 -8.03 -4.76 21.18
N VAL A 320 -7.10 -4.44 22.06
CA VAL A 320 -5.67 -4.52 21.76
C VAL A 320 -5.17 -5.93 22.05
N SER A 321 -4.43 -6.49 21.09
CA SER A 321 -3.79 -7.79 21.26
C SER A 321 -2.59 -7.70 22.20
N LEU A 322 -2.37 -8.76 22.97
CA LEU A 322 -1.18 -8.93 23.80
C LEU A 322 0.12 -9.00 22.99
N LEU A 323 0.02 -9.19 21.66
CA LEU A 323 1.15 -9.16 20.72
C LEU A 323 1.68 -7.74 20.42
N SER A 324 0.97 -6.70 20.86
CA SER A 324 1.46 -5.32 20.72
C SER A 324 2.72 -5.12 21.55
N HIS A 325 3.75 -4.57 20.91
CA HIS A 325 5.10 -4.39 21.46
C HIS A 325 5.77 -3.15 20.85
N SER A 326 6.86 -2.72 21.48
CA SER A 326 7.63 -1.52 21.15
C SER A 326 9.04 -1.91 20.68
N HIS A 327 9.53 -1.22 19.66
CA HIS A 327 10.94 -1.20 19.27
C HIS A 327 11.53 0.11 19.78
N LYS A 328 11.88 0.13 21.06
CA LYS A 328 12.33 1.35 21.78
C LYS A 328 13.59 1.97 21.16
N ASP A 329 14.46 1.15 20.59
CA ASP A 329 15.68 1.54 19.88
C ASP A 329 15.41 2.29 18.58
N ALA A 330 14.25 2.06 17.98
CA ALA A 330 13.80 2.69 16.76
C ALA A 330 12.72 3.77 16.99
N GLY A 331 12.27 3.95 18.24
CA GLY A 331 11.13 4.83 18.53
C GLY A 331 9.84 4.38 17.82
N LEU A 332 9.67 3.05 17.66
CA LEU A 332 8.54 2.45 16.95
C LEU A 332 7.66 1.63 17.89
N VAL A 333 6.39 1.47 17.52
CA VAL A 333 5.42 0.57 18.14
C VAL A 333 4.74 -0.25 17.06
N HIS A 334 4.62 -1.54 17.31
CA HIS A 334 3.72 -2.43 16.58
C HIS A 334 2.44 -2.60 17.41
N LEU A 335 1.39 -1.89 17.00
CA LEU A 335 0.09 -1.93 17.66
C LEU A 335 -0.81 -2.93 16.95
N THR A 336 -1.17 -4.03 17.61
CA THR A 336 -2.08 -5.02 17.04
C THR A 336 -3.48 -4.85 17.61
N ILE A 337 -4.48 -4.64 16.76
CA ILE A 337 -5.89 -4.50 17.12
C ILE A 337 -6.69 -5.70 16.60
N ILE A 338 -7.56 -6.22 17.46
CA ILE A 338 -8.45 -7.35 17.17
C ILE A 338 -9.86 -6.78 16.96
N LYS A 339 -10.47 -7.10 15.83
CA LYS A 339 -11.88 -6.80 15.55
C LYS A 339 -12.74 -8.02 15.90
N LYS A 340 -13.79 -7.77 16.68
CA LYS A 340 -14.82 -8.75 17.00
C LYS A 340 -16.17 -8.28 16.48
N VAL A 341 -16.96 -9.19 15.93
CA VAL A 341 -18.35 -8.95 15.55
C VAL A 341 -19.21 -9.93 16.32
N ASN A 342 -20.19 -9.43 17.08
CA ASN A 342 -21.00 -10.25 18.01
C ASN A 342 -20.14 -11.07 19.00
N GLY A 343 -19.01 -10.51 19.44
CA GLY A 343 -18.08 -11.17 20.36
C GLY A 343 -17.18 -12.24 19.75
N ILE A 344 -17.31 -12.52 18.44
CA ILE A 344 -16.48 -13.49 17.71
C ILE A 344 -15.33 -12.72 17.05
N ILE A 345 -14.09 -13.18 17.26
CA ILE A 345 -12.91 -12.66 16.56
C ILE A 345 -13.08 -12.92 15.07
N GLN A 346 -13.13 -11.84 14.29
CA GLN A 346 -13.15 -11.94 12.83
C GLN A 346 -11.71 -11.91 12.30
N GLU A 347 -10.91 -10.96 12.79
CA GLU A 347 -9.67 -10.58 12.16
C GLU A 347 -8.79 -9.73 13.10
N SER A 348 -7.48 -9.73 12.87
CA SER A 348 -6.48 -8.98 13.65
C SER A 348 -5.48 -8.31 12.72
N PHE A 349 -5.09 -7.09 13.08
CA PHE A 349 -4.33 -6.20 12.20
C PHE A 349 -3.27 -5.47 13.00
N MET A 350 -2.11 -5.28 12.37
CA MET A 350 -0.97 -4.64 12.99
C MET A 350 -0.72 -3.29 12.30
N PHE A 351 -0.59 -2.26 13.11
CA PHE A 351 -0.22 -0.91 12.72
C PHE A 351 1.20 -0.62 13.18
N GLU A 352 1.99 0.00 12.31
CA GLU A 352 3.31 0.52 12.68
C GLU A 352 3.23 2.02 12.98
N ILE A 353 3.62 2.41 14.19
CA ILE A 353 3.58 3.79 14.67
C ILE A 353 5.00 4.23 15.06
N SER A 354 5.50 5.27 14.42
CA SER A 354 6.84 5.83 14.63
C SER A 354 6.80 7.17 15.38
N GLY A 355 7.96 7.75 15.67
CA GLY A 355 8.08 9.10 16.27
C GLY A 355 8.16 9.13 17.80
N PHE A 356 8.18 7.97 18.45
CA PHE A 356 8.50 7.87 19.87
C PHE A 356 9.99 8.13 20.13
N LYS A 357 10.35 8.36 21.39
CA LYS A 357 11.74 8.52 21.79
C LYS A 357 12.53 7.25 21.43
N GLU A 358 13.54 7.42 20.59
CA GLU A 358 14.59 6.42 20.43
C GLU A 358 15.36 6.31 21.75
N GLU A 359 15.11 5.22 22.45
CA GLU A 359 15.90 4.79 23.58
C GLU A 359 16.97 3.86 23.04
N LEU A 360 18.17 4.41 22.87
CA LEU A 360 19.36 3.61 22.59
C LEU A 360 19.31 2.39 23.52
N ALA A 361 19.44 1.19 22.93
CA ALA A 361 19.47 -0.05 23.69
C ALA A 361 20.35 0.15 24.93
N PRO A 362 19.87 -0.18 26.14
CA PRO A 362 20.59 0.11 27.36
C PRO A 362 22.02 -0.40 27.20
N GLU A 363 23.03 0.44 27.48
CA GLU A 363 24.43 0.03 27.32
C GLU A 363 24.68 -1.28 28.08
N GLU A 364 23.94 -1.51 29.17
CA GLU A 364 24.06 -2.64 30.07
C GLU A 364 22.70 -3.28 30.40
N ILE A 365 22.62 -4.60 30.36
CA ILE A 365 21.43 -5.42 30.61
C ILE A 365 21.74 -6.39 31.75
N ILE A 366 20.90 -6.43 32.78
CA ILE A 366 21.05 -7.36 33.90
C ILE A 366 20.08 -8.52 33.72
N LEU A 367 20.61 -9.75 33.61
CA LEU A 367 19.82 -10.99 33.54
C LEU A 367 20.36 -11.97 34.58
N GLY A 368 19.53 -12.33 35.56
CA GLY A 368 19.91 -13.12 36.72
C GLY A 368 21.15 -12.54 37.40
N ASN A 369 22.18 -13.37 37.54
CA ASN A 369 23.47 -13.01 38.13
C ASN A 369 24.50 -12.47 37.11
N TYR A 370 24.05 -12.00 35.94
CA TYR A 370 24.92 -11.57 34.85
C TYR A 370 24.55 -10.18 34.36
N LYS A 371 25.58 -9.43 33.98
CA LYS A 371 25.47 -8.10 33.38
C LYS A 371 26.08 -8.13 31.99
N PHE A 372 25.26 -7.93 30.98
CA PHE A 372 25.62 -7.98 29.56
C PHE A 372 25.72 -6.57 28.98
N GLN A 373 26.64 -6.36 28.04
CA GLN A 373 26.67 -5.17 27.20
C GLN A 373 25.80 -5.43 25.96
N SER A 374 24.92 -4.49 25.62
CA SER A 374 24.01 -4.64 24.47
C SER A 374 24.72 -4.54 23.12
N LYS A 375 25.85 -3.82 23.07
CA LYS A 375 26.65 -3.69 21.85
C LYS A 375 27.50 -4.94 21.62
N ALA A 376 27.22 -5.66 20.54
CA ALA A 376 27.99 -6.83 20.18
C ALA A 376 29.46 -6.49 19.84
N LYS A 377 30.37 -7.41 20.15
CA LYS A 377 31.80 -7.33 19.82
C LYS A 377 32.00 -7.36 18.30
N GLU A 378 33.13 -6.83 17.82
CA GLU A 378 33.49 -6.82 16.40
C GLU A 378 33.45 -8.21 15.74
N ALA A 379 33.73 -9.29 16.49
CA ALA A 379 33.63 -10.65 15.97
C ALA A 379 32.21 -11.01 15.48
N ALA A 380 31.17 -10.48 16.14
CA ALA A 380 29.77 -10.73 15.80
C ALA A 380 29.36 -10.03 14.49
N LYS A 381 30.00 -8.92 14.12
CA LYS A 381 29.71 -8.16 12.89
C LYS A 381 30.03 -8.89 11.59
N ASN A 382 30.85 -9.93 11.67
CA ASN A 382 31.26 -10.68 10.49
C ASN A 382 30.30 -11.84 10.18
N LEU A 383 29.40 -12.19 11.11
CA LEU A 383 28.45 -13.28 11.00
C LEU A 383 27.07 -12.76 10.61
N LYS A 384 26.33 -13.54 9.81
CA LYS A 384 24.90 -13.30 9.65
C LYS A 384 24.20 -13.58 10.98
N ILE A 385 23.11 -12.87 11.25
CA ILE A 385 22.31 -13.06 12.48
C ILE A 385 21.91 -14.53 12.66
N ASP A 386 21.47 -15.20 11.59
CA ASP A 386 21.05 -16.61 11.67
C ASP A 386 22.23 -17.56 12.00
N GLU A 387 23.46 -17.23 11.57
CA GLU A 387 24.67 -18.00 11.89
C GLU A 387 25.06 -17.83 13.36
N LEU A 388 24.99 -16.59 13.87
CA LEU A 388 25.22 -16.27 15.27
C LEU A 388 24.23 -17.01 16.18
N LEU A 389 22.93 -16.89 15.89
CA LEU A 389 21.87 -17.53 16.68
C LEU A 389 22.01 -19.06 16.68
N LYS A 390 22.37 -19.65 15.53
CA LYS A 390 22.63 -21.08 15.43
C LYS A 390 23.82 -21.51 16.29
N GLU A 391 24.94 -20.80 16.24
CA GLU A 391 26.12 -21.15 17.05
C GLU A 391 25.82 -21.08 18.56
N LEU A 392 25.10 -20.04 19.01
CA LEU A 392 24.70 -19.89 20.41
C LEU A 392 23.72 -20.99 20.84
N ASN A 393 22.77 -21.35 19.98
CA ASN A 393 21.84 -22.45 20.23
C ASN A 393 22.55 -23.81 20.33
N ASP A 394 23.48 -24.09 19.40
CA ASP A 394 24.28 -25.32 19.39
C ASP A 394 25.18 -25.42 20.62
N ALA A 395 25.68 -24.28 21.13
CA ALA A 395 26.44 -24.22 22.37
C ALA A 395 25.55 -24.45 23.60
N GLN A 396 24.37 -23.82 23.66
CA GLN A 396 23.43 -24.03 24.76
C GLN A 396 22.94 -25.47 24.86
N ALA A 397 22.74 -26.16 23.73
CA ALA A 397 22.40 -27.57 23.71
C ALA A 397 23.48 -28.48 24.34
N LYS A 398 24.74 -28.01 24.43
CA LYS A 398 25.85 -28.71 25.08
C LYS A 398 25.99 -28.37 26.57
N GLY A 399 25.28 -27.35 27.05
CA GLY A 399 25.25 -26.93 28.44
C GLY A 399 25.58 -25.45 28.64
N PHE A 400 25.26 -24.94 29.83
CA PHE A 400 25.39 -23.52 30.16
C PHE A 400 26.83 -23.00 30.08
N ASP A 401 27.82 -23.80 30.48
CA ASP A 401 29.24 -23.40 30.41
C ASP A 401 29.73 -23.26 28.96
N GLU A 402 29.24 -24.12 28.06
CA GLU A 402 29.57 -24.02 26.63
C GLU A 402 28.88 -22.82 25.99
N LEU A 403 27.66 -22.50 26.42
CA LEU A 403 26.99 -21.26 26.03
C LEU A 403 27.77 -20.02 26.48
N LEU A 404 28.24 -19.96 27.73
CA LEU A 404 29.00 -18.81 28.22
C LEU A 404 30.27 -18.59 27.37
N LYS A 405 31.02 -19.66 27.07
CA LYS A 405 32.19 -19.59 26.16
C LYS A 405 31.83 -19.08 24.76
N ALA A 406 30.67 -19.47 24.23
CA ALA A 406 30.22 -19.00 22.93
C ALA A 406 29.78 -17.53 22.98
N LEU A 407 29.01 -17.13 24.00
CA LEU A 407 28.60 -15.75 24.24
C LEU A 407 29.80 -14.83 24.41
N GLU A 408 30.87 -15.25 25.10
CA GLU A 408 32.08 -14.45 25.30
C GLU A 408 32.76 -14.01 24.00
N LYS A 409 32.58 -14.76 22.90
CA LYS A 409 33.12 -14.38 21.59
C LYS A 409 32.42 -13.14 21.02
N TYR A 410 31.13 -12.99 21.32
CA TYR A 410 30.23 -12.09 20.61
C TYR A 410 29.67 -10.97 21.48
N VAL A 411 29.63 -11.18 22.79
CA VAL A 411 29.01 -10.28 23.76
C VAL A 411 29.99 -10.07 24.92
N THR A 412 30.05 -8.84 25.43
CA THR A 412 30.78 -8.56 26.67
C THR A 412 29.81 -8.76 27.82
N PHE A 413 30.17 -9.56 28.81
CA PHE A 413 29.37 -9.71 30.02
C PHE A 413 30.26 -9.98 31.24
N GLU A 414 29.73 -9.69 32.41
CA GLU A 414 30.35 -10.01 33.69
C GLU A 414 29.35 -10.69 34.63
N LYS A 415 29.88 -11.46 35.57
CA LYS A 415 29.09 -12.09 36.62
C LYS A 415 29.04 -11.16 37.83
N ILE A 416 27.84 -10.85 38.31
CA ILE A 416 27.61 -9.86 39.36
C ILE A 416 28.13 -10.39 40.72
N ASP A 417 27.75 -11.62 41.07
CA ASP A 417 28.27 -12.35 42.24
C ASP A 417 28.99 -13.64 41.78
N PRO A 418 30.33 -13.66 41.77
CA PRO A 418 31.09 -14.85 41.39
C PRO A 418 30.77 -16.09 42.22
N SER A 419 30.34 -15.92 43.49
CA SER A 419 30.08 -17.01 44.44
C SER A 419 28.75 -17.74 44.19
N ASN A 420 27.81 -17.10 43.50
CA ASN A 420 26.53 -17.72 43.15
C ASN A 420 26.70 -18.64 41.94
N THR A 421 26.68 -19.95 42.16
CA THR A 421 26.78 -21.00 41.13
C THR A 421 25.43 -21.61 40.75
N SER A 422 24.34 -21.22 41.41
CA SER A 422 23.01 -21.82 41.25
C SER A 422 22.15 -21.12 40.19
N SER A 423 22.37 -19.82 39.95
CA SER A 423 21.66 -19.05 38.91
C SER A 423 22.25 -19.34 37.53
N LYS A 424 21.44 -19.96 36.65
CA LYS A 424 21.77 -20.23 35.25
C LYS A 424 20.71 -19.62 34.35
N LEU A 425 21.13 -19.19 33.16
CA LEU A 425 20.25 -18.61 32.15
C LEU A 425 20.03 -19.59 31.01
N PHE A 426 18.82 -19.61 30.50
CA PHE A 426 18.41 -20.27 29.27
C PHE A 426 17.88 -19.21 28.32
N PHE A 427 18.41 -19.14 27.10
CA PHE A 427 17.97 -18.21 26.07
C PHE A 427 17.18 -18.93 24.99
N ASP A 428 16.02 -18.43 24.60
CA ASP A 428 15.25 -19.04 23.51
C ASP A 428 15.70 -18.50 22.15
N PHE A 429 16.74 -19.12 21.60
CA PHE A 429 17.30 -18.73 20.29
C PHE A 429 16.44 -19.16 19.09
N ILE A 430 15.38 -19.95 19.31
CA ILE A 430 14.56 -20.54 18.24
C ILE A 430 13.21 -19.84 18.17
N ASN A 431 12.55 -19.62 19.31
CA ASN A 431 11.21 -19.05 19.40
C ASN A 431 11.24 -17.78 20.27
N GLY A 432 10.65 -16.69 19.80
CA GLY A 432 10.57 -15.44 20.58
C GLY A 432 11.78 -14.51 20.42
N ASN A 433 12.47 -14.57 19.28
CA ASN A 433 13.38 -13.50 18.91
C ASN A 433 12.65 -12.45 18.09
N GLU A 434 12.81 -11.17 18.43
CA GLU A 434 12.55 -10.08 17.51
C GLU A 434 13.86 -9.78 16.76
N ILE A 435 13.83 -9.92 15.44
CA ILE A 435 15.01 -9.76 14.59
C ILE A 435 14.75 -8.66 13.57
N GLU A 436 15.48 -7.54 13.69
CA GLU A 436 15.47 -6.48 12.69
C GLU A 436 16.77 -6.50 11.89
N ARG A 437 16.75 -7.27 10.80
CA ARG A 437 17.95 -7.55 9.97
C ARG A 437 18.52 -6.30 9.29
N SER A 438 17.67 -5.37 8.89
CA SER A 438 18.05 -4.09 8.28
C SER A 438 18.85 -3.20 9.23
N LYS A 439 18.70 -3.37 10.55
CA LYS A 439 19.37 -2.58 11.59
C LYS A 439 20.44 -3.35 12.38
N GLY A 440 20.62 -4.65 12.10
CA GLY A 440 21.60 -5.46 12.80
C GLY A 440 21.24 -5.61 14.28
N TYR A 441 19.96 -5.83 14.57
CA TYR A 441 19.39 -5.93 15.91
C TYR A 441 18.70 -7.27 16.15
N VAL A 442 18.88 -7.81 17.35
CA VAL A 442 18.24 -9.03 17.84
C VAL A 442 17.87 -8.89 19.31
N LEU A 443 16.63 -9.21 19.66
CA LEU A 443 16.16 -9.39 21.02
C LEU A 443 15.92 -10.87 21.29
N ILE A 444 16.43 -11.40 22.40
CA ILE A 444 16.41 -12.84 22.73
C ILE A 444 15.81 -13.03 24.13
N HIS A 445 14.72 -13.80 24.23
CA HIS A 445 14.11 -14.10 25.52
C HIS A 445 15.06 -14.92 26.42
N ALA A 446 15.22 -14.49 27.66
CA ALA A 446 16.04 -15.12 28.68
C ALA A 446 15.18 -15.62 29.85
N TYR A 447 15.45 -16.84 30.27
CA TYR A 447 14.80 -17.52 31.38
C TYR A 447 15.84 -17.88 32.43
N GLU A 448 15.53 -17.70 33.69
CA GLU A 448 16.37 -18.18 34.79
C GLU A 448 15.89 -19.56 35.24
N TYR A 449 16.83 -20.44 35.53
CA TYR A 449 16.57 -21.71 36.21
C TYR A 449 17.62 -21.96 37.29
N GLN A 450 17.25 -22.73 38.31
CA GLN A 450 18.11 -23.06 39.43
C GLN A 450 18.38 -24.56 39.51
N ASN A 451 19.53 -24.93 40.09
CA ASN A 451 19.89 -26.31 40.41
C ASN A 451 19.77 -27.31 39.23
N ASP A 452 20.09 -26.84 38.01
CA ASP A 452 20.03 -27.63 36.77
C ASP A 452 18.63 -28.08 36.31
N ASP A 453 17.57 -27.54 36.91
CA ASP A 453 16.19 -27.85 36.54
C ASP A 453 15.64 -26.92 35.45
N ILE A 454 16.03 -27.17 34.20
CA ILE A 454 15.59 -26.40 33.03
C ILE A 454 14.07 -26.52 32.81
N ALA A 455 13.44 -27.60 33.28
CA ALA A 455 12.00 -27.82 33.10
C ALA A 455 11.15 -26.77 33.86
N HIS A 456 11.70 -26.17 34.92
CA HIS A 456 11.06 -25.14 35.73
C HIS A 456 11.72 -23.77 35.56
N LYS A 457 12.13 -23.43 34.33
CA LYS A 457 12.67 -22.11 34.01
C LYS A 457 11.58 -21.03 34.11
N THR A 458 11.94 -19.87 34.65
CA THR A 458 11.06 -18.70 34.77
C THR A 458 11.53 -17.60 33.84
N TYR A 459 10.62 -16.96 33.10
CA TYR A 459 10.98 -15.84 32.25
C TYR A 459 11.59 -14.71 33.10
N PHE A 460 12.76 -14.23 32.69
CA PHE A 460 13.53 -13.26 33.46
C PHE A 460 13.59 -11.90 32.75
N GLY A 461 13.75 -11.89 31.43
CA GLY A 461 13.90 -10.68 30.64
C GLY A 461 14.45 -10.99 29.27
N ASN A 462 15.06 -9.99 28.62
CA ASN A 462 15.56 -10.11 27.26
C ASN A 462 17.03 -9.73 27.17
N LEU A 463 17.80 -10.50 26.40
CA LEU A 463 19.11 -10.09 25.92
C LEU A 463 18.94 -9.34 24.60
N GLU A 464 19.29 -8.06 24.60
CA GLU A 464 19.25 -7.21 23.40
C GLU A 464 20.67 -7.08 22.84
N LEU A 465 20.85 -7.44 21.57
CA LEU A 465 22.11 -7.36 20.85
C LEU A 465 21.97 -6.39 19.67
N THR A 466 22.80 -5.35 19.67
CA THR A 466 22.89 -4.34 18.62
C THR A 466 24.22 -4.44 17.87
N ASN A 467 24.35 -3.68 16.78
CA ASN A 467 25.62 -3.53 16.04
C ASN A 467 26.10 -4.87 15.44
N LEU A 468 25.14 -5.70 15.02
CA LEU A 468 25.36 -6.93 14.25
C LEU A 468 25.40 -6.63 12.75
N LYS A 469 25.75 -7.64 11.95
CA LYS A 469 25.78 -7.52 10.50
C LYS A 469 24.37 -7.26 9.95
N THR A 470 24.20 -6.14 9.25
CA THR A 470 23.03 -5.89 8.40
C THR A 470 23.15 -6.70 7.12
N GLU A 471 22.03 -7.19 6.57
CA GLU A 471 22.03 -7.95 5.31
C GLU A 471 22.71 -7.25 4.14
#